data_AF-V7HVI7-F1
#
_entry.id   AF-V7HVI7-F1
#
_cell.length_a   1.000
_cell.length_b   1.000
_cell.length_c   1.000
_cell.angle_alpha   90.00
_cell.angle_beta   90.00
_cell.angle_gamma   90.00
#
_symmetry.space_group_name_H-M   'P 1'
#
loop_
_entity.id
_entity.type
_entity.pdbx_description
1 polymer ?
#
loop_
_entity_poly.entity_id
_entity_poly.type
_entity_poly.pdbx_seq_one_letter_code
_entity_poly.pdbx_strand_id
1 'polypeptide(L)'
;MKTRSIYFDSKHPIVIEVDMAVIFGLNEAIFLKQLNYWLQGSSGKLINGRLWVYNSYDNWQKDNFPFWSVSTVKRIIKKLENQGLVLVENYNKAGFDKTKWYSIDFDKFDNLMANRLGQNDQTSGSKWNGARGQSEQTNTRDYTEITTEIPSATSNAEIEQLADVQAHYQTNLRPRGGIPSAVNQWLADYTKQLGPELVKFAITKGVNQTSNPGPNYIKAILDSWKKKGIATVEQAENEKKVRTTSKRVSRKKEVANDGFGGFEEFL
;
A
#
# COMPACT_ATOMS: atom_id res chain seq x y z
N MET A 1 6.85 -13.37 33.50
CA MET A 1 6.74 -12.43 32.36
C MET A 1 5.53 -12.82 31.53
N LYS A 2 4.56 -11.92 31.32
CA LYS A 2 3.45 -12.17 30.38
C LYS A 2 3.97 -11.86 28.97
N THR A 3 4.11 -12.88 28.14
CA THR A 3 4.45 -12.72 26.72
C THR A 3 3.34 -11.97 26.00
N ARG A 4 3.69 -11.01 25.15
CA ARG A 4 2.72 -10.25 24.34
C ARG A 4 1.94 -11.22 23.44
N SER A 5 0.64 -11.01 23.34
CA SER A 5 -0.24 -11.91 22.58
C SER A 5 0.05 -11.80 21.08
N ILE A 6 0.19 -12.95 20.42
CA ILE A 6 0.50 -13.09 18.98
C ILE A 6 -0.52 -12.39 18.07
N TYR A 7 -1.71 -12.11 18.58
CA TYR A 7 -2.76 -11.39 17.83
C TYR A 7 -2.42 -9.90 17.61
N PHE A 8 -1.54 -9.32 18.44
CA PHE A 8 -1.06 -7.94 18.23
C PHE A 8 0.03 -7.84 17.16
N ASP A 9 0.66 -8.95 16.78
CA ASP A 9 1.72 -9.02 15.77
C ASP A 9 1.19 -9.62 14.44
N SER A 10 -0.09 -9.38 14.13
CA SER A 10 -0.73 -9.88 12.92
C SER A 10 0.03 -9.48 11.65
N LYS A 11 0.14 -10.42 10.69
CA LYS A 11 0.98 -10.25 9.48
C LYS A 11 0.53 -9.12 8.55
N HIS A 12 -0.73 -8.69 8.63
CA HIS A 12 -1.32 -7.69 7.72
C HIS A 12 -2.30 -6.76 8.47
N PRO A 13 -1.81 -5.79 9.23
CA PRO A 13 -2.68 -4.83 9.91
C PRO A 13 -3.37 -3.91 8.92
N ILE A 14 -4.63 -3.55 9.20
CA ILE A 14 -5.34 -2.50 8.46
C ILE A 14 -4.81 -1.16 8.98
N VAL A 15 -4.07 -0.46 8.13
CA VAL A 15 -3.53 0.88 8.43
C VAL A 15 -4.40 1.93 7.80
N ILE A 16 -4.97 2.81 8.63
CA ILE A 16 -5.84 3.91 8.21
C ILE A 16 -5.22 5.19 8.73
N GLU A 17 -5.16 6.20 7.87
CA GLU A 17 -4.77 7.54 8.27
C GLU A 17 -5.88 8.17 9.10
N VAL A 18 -5.54 8.70 10.27
CA VAL A 18 -6.52 9.23 11.24
C VAL A 18 -7.34 10.34 10.61
N ASP A 19 -6.72 11.22 9.84
CA ASP A 19 -7.39 12.34 9.19
C ASP A 19 -8.46 11.85 8.20
N MET A 20 -8.21 10.76 7.46
CA MET A 20 -9.22 10.17 6.57
C MET A 20 -10.44 9.71 7.37
N ALA A 21 -10.21 9.06 8.52
CA ALA A 21 -11.29 8.58 9.36
C ALA A 21 -12.09 9.74 9.99
N VAL A 22 -11.42 10.85 10.35
CA VAL A 22 -12.05 12.07 10.87
C VAL A 22 -12.90 12.77 9.81
N ILE A 23 -12.43 12.82 8.56
CA ILE A 23 -13.07 13.57 7.49
C ILE A 23 -14.22 12.78 6.86
N PHE A 24 -13.99 11.50 6.53
CA PHE A 24 -14.94 10.67 5.79
C PHE A 24 -15.76 9.73 6.68
N GLY A 25 -15.24 9.39 7.86
CA GLY A 25 -15.74 8.34 8.73
C GLY A 25 -14.87 7.07 8.65
N LEU A 26 -14.77 6.34 9.77
CA LEU A 26 -13.87 5.18 9.87
C LEU A 26 -14.17 4.10 8.81
N ASN A 27 -15.44 3.72 8.65
CA ASN A 27 -15.82 2.65 7.73
C ASN A 27 -15.61 3.07 6.26
N GLU A 28 -15.92 4.33 5.96
CA GLU A 28 -15.72 4.94 4.65
C GLU A 28 -14.23 5.03 4.30
N ALA A 29 -13.40 5.47 5.24
CA ALA A 29 -11.94 5.52 5.07
C ALA A 29 -11.34 4.14 4.83
N ILE A 30 -11.78 3.12 5.59
CA ILE A 30 -11.39 1.72 5.37
C ILE A 30 -11.71 1.28 3.93
N PHE A 31 -12.95 1.54 3.48
CA PHE A 31 -13.36 1.15 2.14
C PHE A 31 -12.58 1.89 1.05
N LEU A 32 -12.41 3.21 1.16
CA LEU A 32 -11.64 4.02 0.22
C LEU A 32 -10.19 3.55 0.11
N LYS A 33 -9.54 3.26 1.25
CA LYS A 33 -8.15 2.78 1.26
C LYS A 33 -8.02 1.45 0.54
N GLN A 34 -8.94 0.53 0.79
CA GLN A 34 -8.96 -0.77 0.14
C GLN A 34 -9.29 -0.66 -1.35
N LEU A 35 -10.26 0.16 -1.74
CA LEU A 35 -10.59 0.39 -3.15
C LEU A 35 -9.38 0.98 -3.90
N ASN A 36 -8.68 1.93 -3.30
CA ASN A 36 -7.47 2.50 -3.88
C ASN A 36 -6.38 1.44 -4.10
N TYR A 37 -6.19 0.52 -3.15
CA TYR A 37 -5.26 -0.61 -3.34
C TYR A 37 -5.60 -1.42 -4.59
N TRP A 38 -6.88 -1.75 -4.80
CA TRP A 38 -7.31 -2.52 -5.97
C TRP A 38 -7.19 -1.74 -7.27
N LEU A 39 -7.45 -0.43 -7.26
CA LEU A 39 -7.30 0.45 -8.42
C LEU A 39 -5.85 0.53 -8.89
N GLN A 40 -4.90 0.60 -7.95
CA GLN A 40 -3.46 0.64 -8.24
C GLN A 40 -2.87 -0.74 -8.53
N GLY A 41 -3.58 -1.81 -8.18
CA GLY A 41 -3.18 -3.20 -8.42
C GLY A 41 -3.45 -3.69 -9.84
N SER A 42 -3.19 -4.98 -10.07
CA SER A 42 -3.42 -5.64 -11.37
C SER A 42 -4.89 -5.76 -11.78
N SER A 43 -5.80 -5.65 -10.81
CA SER A 43 -7.25 -5.66 -11.03
C SER A 43 -7.77 -4.37 -11.64
N GLY A 44 -7.06 -3.24 -11.48
CA GLY A 44 -7.41 -1.96 -12.07
C GLY A 44 -7.39 -2.00 -13.60
N LYS A 45 -8.46 -1.52 -14.23
CA LYS A 45 -8.59 -1.41 -15.69
C LYS A 45 -8.75 0.05 -16.08
N LEU A 46 -7.98 0.48 -17.07
CA LEU A 46 -8.11 1.82 -17.64
C LEU A 46 -9.26 1.82 -18.64
N ILE A 47 -10.32 2.56 -18.34
CA ILE A 47 -11.50 2.74 -19.20
C ILE A 47 -11.77 4.24 -19.28
N ASN A 48 -11.81 4.80 -20.50
CA ASN A 48 -12.02 6.22 -20.75
C ASN A 48 -11.08 7.15 -19.96
N GLY A 49 -9.80 6.76 -19.83
CA GLY A 49 -8.79 7.55 -19.13
C GLY A 49 -8.84 7.46 -17.60
N ARG A 50 -9.76 6.69 -17.01
CA ARG A 50 -9.89 6.49 -15.56
C ARG A 50 -9.69 5.02 -15.18
N LEU A 51 -9.11 4.77 -14.01
CA LEU A 51 -8.97 3.42 -13.47
C LEU A 51 -10.28 2.95 -12.83
N TRP A 52 -10.65 1.71 -13.10
CA TRP A 52 -11.85 1.08 -12.57
C TRP A 52 -11.55 -0.34 -12.09
N VAL A 53 -12.22 -0.75 -11.02
CA VAL A 53 -12.19 -2.13 -10.53
C VAL A 53 -13.59 -2.69 -10.61
N TYR A 54 -13.73 -3.87 -11.23
CA TYR A 54 -14.96 -4.62 -11.21
C TYR A 54 -15.02 -5.44 -9.91
N ASN A 55 -16.14 -5.37 -9.18
CA ASN A 55 -16.35 -6.27 -8.05
C ASN A 55 -17.85 -6.41 -7.68
N SER A 56 -18.19 -7.48 -6.98
CA SER A 56 -19.53 -7.66 -6.40
C SER A 56 -19.53 -7.27 -4.92
N TYR A 57 -20.71 -7.00 -4.35
CA TYR A 57 -20.83 -6.72 -2.91
C TYR A 57 -20.41 -7.93 -2.06
N ASP A 58 -20.74 -9.14 -2.51
CA ASP A 58 -20.37 -10.38 -1.84
C ASP A 58 -18.85 -10.60 -1.85
N ASN A 59 -18.18 -10.32 -2.96
CA ASN A 59 -16.73 -10.43 -3.06
C ASN A 59 -16.01 -9.38 -2.23
N TRP A 60 -16.49 -8.12 -2.24
CA TRP A 60 -15.97 -7.07 -1.34
C TRP A 60 -16.01 -7.52 0.12
N GLN A 61 -17.13 -8.13 0.54
CA GLN A 61 -17.28 -8.64 1.90
C GLN A 61 -16.32 -9.80 2.17
N LYS A 62 -16.29 -10.83 1.32
CA LYS A 62 -15.49 -12.04 1.54
C LYS A 62 -13.98 -11.77 1.55
N ASP A 63 -13.49 -10.99 0.59
CA ASP A 63 -12.06 -10.87 0.32
C ASP A 63 -11.40 -9.76 1.13
N ASN A 64 -12.16 -8.73 1.54
CA ASN A 64 -11.60 -7.54 2.18
C ASN A 64 -12.25 -7.16 3.49
N PHE A 65 -13.56 -7.39 3.65
CA PHE A 65 -14.30 -6.93 4.81
C PHE A 65 -15.06 -8.08 5.50
N PRO A 66 -14.38 -9.17 5.90
CA PRO A 66 -15.04 -10.33 6.50
C PRO A 66 -15.72 -10.00 7.84
N PHE A 67 -15.39 -8.86 8.43
CA PHE A 67 -15.97 -8.31 9.65
C PHE A 67 -17.23 -7.44 9.42
N TRP A 68 -17.62 -7.20 8.17
CA TRP A 68 -18.88 -6.53 7.82
C TRP A 68 -19.88 -7.51 7.18
N SER A 69 -21.17 -7.21 7.32
CA SER A 69 -22.20 -7.83 6.50
C SER A 69 -22.21 -7.25 5.09
N VAL A 70 -22.74 -7.99 4.11
CA VAL A 70 -22.96 -7.49 2.75
C VAL A 70 -23.83 -6.23 2.73
N SER A 71 -24.82 -6.15 3.63
CA SER A 71 -25.67 -4.96 3.79
C SER A 71 -24.89 -3.73 4.28
N THR A 72 -23.88 -3.93 5.13
CA THR A 72 -23.00 -2.86 5.61
C THR A 72 -22.09 -2.36 4.51
N VAL A 73 -21.46 -3.27 3.75
CA VAL A 73 -20.66 -2.92 2.56
C VAL A 73 -21.49 -2.10 1.57
N LYS A 74 -22.71 -2.55 1.26
CA LYS A 74 -23.63 -1.83 0.36
C LYS A 74 -23.97 -0.43 0.88
N ARG A 75 -24.21 -0.28 2.20
CA ARG A 75 -24.52 1.01 2.83
C ARG A 75 -23.33 1.98 2.72
N ILE A 76 -22.11 1.50 2.98
CA ILE A 76 -20.89 2.30 2.90
C ILE A 76 -20.65 2.77 1.47
N ILE A 77 -20.71 1.86 0.49
CA ILE A 77 -20.53 2.20 -0.92
C ILE A 77 -21.56 3.22 -1.37
N LYS A 78 -22.85 3.01 -1.06
CA LYS A 78 -23.91 3.95 -1.42
C LYS A 78 -23.71 5.32 -0.80
N LYS A 79 -23.22 5.39 0.44
CA LYS A 79 -22.93 6.67 1.10
C LYS A 79 -21.78 7.40 0.40
N LEU A 80 -20.70 6.70 0.06
CA LEU A 80 -19.57 7.26 -0.69
C LEU A 80 -19.94 7.69 -2.11
N GLU A 81 -20.81 6.92 -2.78
CA GLU A 81 -21.39 7.23 -4.08
C GLU A 81 -22.24 8.50 -4.02
N ASN A 82 -23.14 8.61 -3.04
CA ASN A 82 -23.94 9.81 -2.82
C ASN A 82 -23.08 11.04 -2.49
N GLN A 83 -21.96 10.84 -1.80
CA GLN A 83 -20.97 11.89 -1.55
C GLN A 83 -20.13 12.22 -2.80
N GLY A 84 -20.26 11.47 -3.89
CA GLY A 84 -19.47 11.61 -5.12
C GLY A 84 -17.99 11.27 -4.94
N LEU A 85 -17.60 10.58 -3.87
CA LEU A 85 -16.21 10.15 -3.63
C LEU A 85 -15.90 8.85 -4.37
N VAL A 86 -16.89 7.95 -4.44
CA VAL A 86 -16.81 6.72 -5.22
C VAL A 86 -17.70 6.87 -6.45
N LEU A 87 -17.11 6.67 -7.62
CA LEU A 87 -17.84 6.62 -8.87
C LEU A 87 -18.23 5.17 -9.15
N VAL A 88 -19.47 4.97 -9.56
CA VAL A 88 -20.04 3.64 -9.78
C VAL A 88 -20.63 3.59 -11.17
N GLU A 89 -20.16 2.65 -11.99
CA GLU A 89 -20.61 2.48 -13.37
C GLU A 89 -20.88 1.02 -13.72
N ASN A 90 -21.56 0.82 -14.85
CA ASN A 90 -21.77 -0.52 -15.43
C ASN A 90 -21.12 -0.62 -16.81
N TYR A 91 -19.96 -1.31 -16.86
CA TYR A 91 -19.29 -1.66 -18.11
C TYR A 91 -19.49 -3.13 -18.51
N ASN A 92 -20.44 -3.85 -17.89
CA ASN A 92 -20.68 -5.26 -18.21
C ASN A 92 -21.45 -5.38 -19.52
N LYS A 93 -21.06 -6.36 -20.35
CA LYS A 93 -21.73 -6.62 -21.64
C LYS A 93 -23.07 -7.35 -21.48
N ALA A 94 -23.28 -8.04 -20.36
CA ALA A 94 -24.46 -8.84 -20.10
C ALA A 94 -25.32 -8.22 -18.99
N GLY A 95 -26.61 -7.98 -19.28
CA GLY A 95 -27.52 -7.28 -18.36
C GLY A 95 -27.89 -8.03 -17.07
N PHE A 96 -27.63 -9.33 -17.00
CA PHE A 96 -27.84 -10.13 -15.78
C PHE A 96 -26.69 -10.02 -14.78
N ASP A 97 -25.52 -9.51 -15.21
CA ASP A 97 -24.35 -9.36 -14.35
C ASP A 97 -24.53 -8.16 -13.42
N LYS A 98 -24.77 -8.45 -12.14
CA LYS A 98 -24.96 -7.44 -11.08
C LYS A 98 -23.65 -6.84 -10.57
N THR A 99 -22.51 -7.23 -11.15
CA THR A 99 -21.20 -6.69 -10.82
C THR A 99 -21.14 -5.22 -11.21
N LYS A 100 -20.53 -4.39 -10.36
CA LYS A 100 -20.38 -2.97 -10.64
C LYS A 100 -18.91 -2.62 -10.77
N TRP A 101 -18.65 -1.53 -11.49
CA TRP A 101 -17.33 -0.96 -11.62
C TRP A 101 -17.20 0.23 -10.69
N TYR A 102 -16.11 0.27 -9.94
CA TYR A 102 -15.85 1.28 -8.93
C TYR A 102 -14.59 2.07 -9.28
N SER A 103 -14.62 3.37 -9.07
CA SER A 103 -13.47 4.27 -9.12
C SER A 103 -13.53 5.28 -7.98
N ILE A 104 -12.44 5.99 -7.75
CA ILE A 104 -12.37 7.09 -6.78
C ILE A 104 -12.30 8.40 -7.57
N ASP A 105 -13.09 9.39 -7.14
CA ASP A 105 -12.91 10.77 -7.55
C ASP A 105 -11.81 11.42 -6.70
N PHE A 106 -10.57 11.37 -7.20
CA PHE A 106 -9.40 11.88 -6.49
C PHE A 106 -9.42 13.40 -6.33
N ASP A 107 -9.95 14.13 -7.30
CA ASP A 107 -10.05 15.60 -7.22
C ASP A 107 -11.00 16.00 -6.07
N LYS A 108 -12.14 15.32 -5.95
CA LYS A 108 -13.07 15.53 -4.84
C LYS A 108 -12.49 15.08 -3.51
N PHE A 109 -11.81 13.94 -3.51
CA PHE A 109 -11.13 13.42 -2.32
C PHE A 109 -10.13 14.44 -1.77
N ASP A 110 -9.21 14.94 -2.61
CA ASP A 110 -8.17 15.89 -2.24
C ASP A 110 -8.76 17.23 -1.80
N ASN A 111 -9.81 17.70 -2.47
CA ASN A 111 -10.50 18.92 -2.08
C ASN A 111 -11.12 18.83 -0.68
N LEU A 112 -11.80 17.73 -0.36
CA LEU A 112 -12.37 17.53 0.98
C LEU A 112 -11.28 17.40 2.05
N MET A 113 -10.16 16.79 1.69
CA MET A 113 -9.01 16.63 2.57
C MET A 113 -8.35 17.97 2.90
N ALA A 114 -8.07 18.78 1.87
CA ALA A 114 -7.49 20.11 2.01
C ALA A 114 -8.42 21.08 2.76
N ASN A 115 -9.72 21.07 2.46
CA ASN A 115 -10.68 21.98 3.09
C ASN A 115 -10.83 21.74 4.60
N ARG A 116 -10.71 20.49 5.05
CA ARG A 116 -10.87 20.15 6.48
C ARG A 116 -9.58 20.32 7.27
N LEU A 117 -8.42 20.02 6.66
CA LEU A 117 -7.12 20.25 7.28
C LEU A 117 -6.73 21.75 7.28
N GLY A 118 -7.23 22.52 6.32
CA GLY A 118 -7.08 23.98 6.26
C GLY A 118 -8.01 24.76 7.20
N GLN A 119 -9.04 24.12 7.77
CA GLN A 119 -9.96 24.71 8.74
C GLN A 119 -9.58 24.32 10.19
N ASN A 120 -8.35 24.63 10.61
CA ASN A 120 -7.94 24.56 12.02
C ASN A 120 -8.40 25.79 12.82
N ASP A 121 -9.58 26.34 12.56
CA ASP A 121 -10.10 27.48 13.32
C ASP A 121 -11.55 27.27 13.81
N GLN A 122 -11.67 27.29 15.14
CA GLN A 122 -12.86 27.33 15.99
C GLN A 122 -14.00 26.36 15.66
N THR A 123 -13.98 25.19 16.33
CA THR A 123 -15.26 24.56 16.71
C THR A 123 -15.94 25.49 17.70
N SER A 124 -16.89 26.30 17.24
CA SER A 124 -17.90 26.89 18.12
C SER A 124 -18.59 25.73 18.83
N GLY A 125 -18.43 25.64 20.15
CA GLY A 125 -19.07 24.63 20.97
C GLY A 125 -20.56 24.52 20.61
N SER A 126 -21.00 23.30 20.33
CA SER A 126 -22.42 23.04 20.09
C SER A 126 -23.21 23.57 21.29
N LYS A 127 -24.09 24.56 21.03
CA LYS A 127 -25.09 24.97 22.02
C LYS A 127 -26.04 23.80 22.23
N TRP A 128 -25.71 22.94 23.19
CA TRP A 128 -26.63 21.94 23.71
C TRP A 128 -27.75 22.68 24.45
N ASN A 129 -28.91 22.70 23.81
CA ASN A 129 -30.17 23.11 24.38
C ASN A 129 -30.75 21.95 25.19
N GLY A 130 -30.82 22.13 26.53
CA GLY A 130 -31.67 21.33 27.41
C GLY A 130 -30.94 20.67 28.57
N ALA A 131 -30.66 21.45 29.61
CA ALA A 131 -30.34 20.90 30.93
C ALA A 131 -31.57 20.20 31.52
N ARG A 132 -31.51 18.88 31.70
CA ARG A 132 -32.20 18.17 32.80
C ARG A 132 -31.68 16.74 32.92
N GLY A 133 -30.95 16.49 34.00
CA GLY A 133 -30.61 15.15 34.48
C GLY A 133 -29.13 14.81 34.42
N GLN A 134 -28.31 15.46 35.25
CA GLN A 134 -27.00 14.92 35.61
C GLN A 134 -26.79 15.08 37.12
N SER A 135 -26.84 13.97 37.85
CA SER A 135 -26.25 13.86 39.18
C SER A 135 -25.17 12.78 39.10
N GLU A 136 -24.02 13.14 38.56
CA GLU A 136 -22.82 12.31 38.65
C GLU A 136 -21.82 13.03 39.55
N GLN A 137 -21.31 12.32 40.54
CA GLN A 137 -20.39 12.86 41.55
C GLN A 137 -19.10 13.34 40.88
N THR A 138 -18.81 14.62 41.10
CA THR A 138 -17.61 15.30 40.65
C THR A 138 -16.40 14.76 41.41
N ASN A 139 -15.59 13.93 40.77
CA ASN A 139 -14.23 13.63 41.21
C ASN A 139 -13.27 14.61 40.51
N THR A 140 -13.20 15.85 40.97
CA THR A 140 -12.13 16.77 40.60
C THR A 140 -10.85 16.26 41.24
N ARG A 141 -10.03 15.55 40.47
CA ARG A 141 -8.60 15.44 40.76
C ARG A 141 -7.92 16.56 39.98
N ASP A 142 -7.28 17.47 40.71
CA ASP A 142 -6.38 18.44 40.10
C ASP A 142 -5.23 17.68 39.45
N TYR A 143 -5.23 17.63 38.12
CA TYR A 143 -4.09 17.20 37.36
C TYR A 143 -3.13 18.39 37.29
N THR A 144 -1.91 18.21 37.78
CA THR A 144 -0.82 19.12 37.44
C THR A 144 -0.64 19.09 35.92
N GLU A 145 -0.48 20.27 35.32
CA GLU A 145 -0.25 20.42 33.89
C GLU A 145 0.93 19.55 33.45
N ILE A 146 0.63 18.43 32.81
CA ILE A 146 1.63 17.64 32.10
C ILE A 146 1.73 18.27 30.71
N THR A 147 2.59 19.28 30.59
CA THR A 147 3.16 19.65 29.29
C THR A 147 3.80 18.39 28.73
N THR A 148 3.07 17.72 27.83
CA THR A 148 3.62 16.56 27.14
C THR A 148 4.51 17.11 26.03
N GLU A 149 5.75 17.38 26.43
CA GLU A 149 6.90 17.34 25.57
C GLU A 149 6.83 16.06 24.74
N ILE A 150 6.69 16.22 23.43
CA ILE A 150 6.86 15.15 22.46
C ILE A 150 8.35 14.77 22.50
N PRO A 151 8.73 13.52 22.80
CA PRO A 151 10.10 13.08 22.60
C PRO A 151 10.39 13.07 21.09
N SER A 152 11.26 13.98 20.67
CA SER A 152 12.01 13.95 19.41
C SER A 152 12.76 12.60 19.28
N ALA A 153 13.12 12.05 18.12
CA ALA A 153 13.81 12.68 17.02
C ALA A 153 13.83 11.77 15.77
N THR A 154 13.25 12.24 14.67
CA THR A 154 13.87 12.06 13.35
C THR A 154 14.45 13.43 13.06
N SER A 155 15.77 13.55 12.93
CA SER A 155 16.40 14.84 12.69
C SER A 155 15.82 15.45 11.40
N ASN A 156 15.67 16.78 11.32
CA ASN A 156 15.23 17.44 10.08
C ASN A 156 16.09 17.02 8.87
N ALA A 157 17.36 16.70 9.12
CA ALA A 157 18.28 16.15 8.14
C ALA A 157 17.87 14.77 7.59
N GLU A 158 17.31 13.86 8.40
CA GLU A 158 16.83 12.55 7.94
C GLU A 158 15.58 12.68 7.04
N ILE A 159 14.69 13.62 7.35
CA ILE A 159 13.51 13.93 6.52
C ILE A 159 13.96 14.48 5.16
N GLU A 160 14.91 15.41 5.18
CA GLU A 160 15.45 16.04 3.97
C GLU A 160 16.22 15.02 3.10
N GLN A 161 17.02 14.14 3.70
CA GLN A 161 17.71 13.05 3.00
C GLN A 161 16.75 12.06 2.35
N LEU A 162 15.65 11.69 3.02
CA LEU A 162 14.65 10.80 2.45
C LEU A 162 13.88 11.48 1.31
N ALA A 163 13.54 12.77 1.46
CA ALA A 163 12.88 13.55 0.41
C ALA A 163 13.76 13.66 -0.85
N ASP A 164 15.06 13.88 -0.68
CA ASP A 164 16.03 13.91 -1.79
C ASP A 164 16.10 12.55 -2.53
N VAL A 165 16.20 11.45 -1.78
CA VAL A 165 16.19 10.09 -2.36
C VAL A 165 14.88 9.81 -3.12
N GLN A 166 13.73 10.22 -2.57
CA GLN A 166 12.42 10.08 -3.22
C GLN A 166 12.34 10.89 -4.52
N ALA A 167 12.82 12.14 -4.51
CA ALA A 167 12.85 13.00 -5.70
C ALA A 167 13.75 12.41 -6.80
N HIS A 168 14.92 11.89 -6.42
CA HIS A 168 15.83 11.19 -7.34
C HIS A 168 15.19 9.94 -7.95
N TYR A 169 14.48 9.16 -7.13
CA TYR A 169 13.72 7.99 -7.59
C TYR A 169 12.64 8.35 -8.61
N GLN A 170 11.82 9.36 -8.32
CA GLN A 170 10.74 9.82 -9.21
C GLN A 170 11.28 10.34 -10.54
N THR A 171 12.35 11.12 -10.51
CA THR A 171 12.95 11.72 -11.71
C THR A 171 13.46 10.66 -12.68
N ASN A 172 14.10 9.60 -12.15
CA ASN A 172 14.73 8.57 -12.96
C ASN A 172 13.75 7.50 -13.46
N LEU A 173 12.81 7.04 -12.64
CA LEU A 173 11.89 5.94 -13.02
C LEU A 173 10.53 6.41 -13.52
N ARG A 174 10.13 7.66 -13.23
CA ARG A 174 8.84 8.27 -13.60
C ARG A 174 7.65 7.30 -13.42
N PRO A 175 7.48 6.72 -12.23
CA PRO A 175 6.40 5.77 -11.99
C PRO A 175 5.04 6.43 -12.22
N ARG A 176 4.16 5.76 -12.96
CA ARG A 176 2.82 6.26 -13.26
C ARG A 176 1.99 6.23 -11.97
N GLY A 177 1.69 7.39 -11.39
CA GLY A 177 0.94 7.51 -10.13
C GLY A 177 1.77 7.68 -8.86
N GLY A 178 3.04 8.09 -8.98
CA GLY A 178 3.91 8.36 -7.82
C GLY A 178 4.66 7.13 -7.31
N ILE A 179 5.36 7.27 -6.18
CA ILE A 179 6.14 6.18 -5.58
C ILE A 179 5.19 5.20 -4.86
N PRO A 180 5.14 3.90 -5.23
CA PRO A 180 4.34 2.92 -4.50
C PRO A 180 4.76 2.85 -3.02
N SER A 181 3.81 2.68 -2.10
CA SER A 181 4.09 2.66 -0.64
C SER A 181 5.16 1.64 -0.24
N ALA A 182 5.11 0.43 -0.82
CA ALA A 182 6.13 -0.59 -0.58
C ALA A 182 7.53 -0.12 -1.01
N VAL A 183 7.62 0.65 -2.10
CA VAL A 183 8.88 1.25 -2.57
C VAL A 183 9.34 2.34 -1.64
N ASN A 184 8.43 3.21 -1.22
CA ASN A 184 8.73 4.27 -0.28
C ASN A 184 9.27 3.72 1.06
N GLN A 185 8.68 2.64 1.56
CA GLN A 185 9.10 2.00 2.81
C GLN A 185 10.53 1.46 2.71
N TRP A 186 10.85 0.70 1.66
CA TRP A 186 12.23 0.20 1.54
C TRP A 186 13.23 1.31 1.20
N LEU A 187 12.84 2.37 0.47
CA LEU A 187 13.72 3.53 0.27
C LEU A 187 14.11 4.16 1.61
N ALA A 188 13.16 4.33 2.54
CA ALA A 188 13.44 4.81 3.89
C ALA A 188 14.39 3.88 4.65
N ASP A 189 14.12 2.57 4.61
CA ASP A 189 14.93 1.56 5.30
C ASP A 189 16.38 1.51 4.80
N TYR A 190 16.60 1.52 3.48
CA TYR A 190 17.96 1.50 2.92
C TYR A 190 18.65 2.86 3.05
N THR A 191 17.93 3.98 3.01
CA THR A 191 18.52 5.31 3.25
C THR A 191 19.10 5.36 4.66
N LYS A 192 18.40 4.82 5.66
CA LYS A 192 18.88 4.72 7.03
C LYS A 192 20.06 3.76 7.21
N GLN A 193 20.09 2.66 6.46
CA GLN A 193 21.08 1.60 6.64
C GLN A 193 22.36 1.79 5.83
N LEU A 194 22.25 2.33 4.61
CA LEU A 194 23.32 2.43 3.63
C LEU A 194 23.70 3.87 3.28
N GLY A 195 22.89 4.84 3.71
CA GLY A 195 23.05 6.26 3.38
C GLY A 195 22.38 6.66 2.07
N PRO A 196 21.96 7.94 1.94
CA PRO A 196 21.21 8.45 0.78
C PRO A 196 22.01 8.36 -0.52
N GLU A 197 23.31 8.63 -0.49
CA GLU A 197 24.16 8.62 -1.70
C GLU A 197 24.25 7.25 -2.35
N LEU A 198 24.38 6.18 -1.54
CA LEU A 198 24.46 4.83 -2.07
C LEU A 198 23.13 4.38 -2.67
N VAL A 199 22.01 4.79 -2.07
CA VAL A 199 20.67 4.51 -2.60
C VAL A 199 20.42 5.24 -3.91
N LYS A 200 20.76 6.54 -4.00
CA LYS A 200 20.69 7.31 -5.25
C LYS A 200 21.54 6.68 -6.35
N PHE A 201 22.74 6.23 -6.01
CA PHE A 201 23.61 5.53 -6.95
C PHE A 201 23.01 4.21 -7.45
N ALA A 202 22.39 3.41 -6.58
CA ALA A 202 21.70 2.17 -6.97
C ALA A 202 20.57 2.43 -7.97
N ILE A 203 19.80 3.50 -7.76
CA ILE A 203 18.71 3.92 -8.65
C ILE A 203 19.27 4.26 -10.03
N THR A 204 20.29 5.14 -10.10
CA THR A 204 20.93 5.53 -11.36
C THR A 204 21.56 4.33 -12.07
N LYS A 205 22.26 3.45 -11.34
CA LYS A 205 22.87 2.23 -11.86
C LYS A 205 21.83 1.27 -12.41
N GLY A 206 20.69 1.12 -11.73
CA GLY A 206 19.58 0.30 -12.16
C GLY A 206 18.99 0.78 -13.49
N VAL A 207 18.72 2.09 -13.61
CA VAL A 207 18.13 2.68 -14.82
C VAL A 207 19.06 2.59 -16.02
N ASN A 208 20.35 2.87 -15.85
CA ASN A 208 21.31 2.86 -16.96
C ASN A 208 21.71 1.46 -17.45
N GLN A 209 21.46 0.40 -16.66
CA GLN A 209 21.94 -0.95 -16.96
C GLN A 209 20.87 -1.90 -17.52
N THR A 210 19.61 -1.47 -17.64
CA THR A 210 18.52 -2.28 -18.20
C THR A 210 17.54 -1.41 -18.99
N SER A 211 16.94 -1.97 -20.04
CA SER A 211 15.92 -1.31 -20.86
C SER A 211 14.57 -1.15 -20.15
N ASN A 212 14.34 -1.89 -19.06
CA ASN A 212 13.13 -1.76 -18.23
C ASN A 212 13.48 -1.87 -16.73
N PRO A 213 13.98 -0.79 -16.11
CA PRO A 213 14.36 -0.78 -14.70
C PRO A 213 13.12 -0.82 -13.80
N GLY A 214 12.83 -2.00 -13.26
CA GLY A 214 11.78 -2.20 -12.27
C GLY A 214 12.26 -1.93 -10.83
N PRO A 215 11.37 -1.51 -9.91
CA PRO A 215 11.71 -1.29 -8.50
C PRO A 215 12.36 -2.51 -7.82
N ASN A 216 11.92 -3.72 -8.18
CA ASN A 216 12.46 -4.97 -7.65
C ASN A 216 13.92 -5.23 -8.07
N TYR A 217 14.33 -4.76 -9.24
CA TYR A 217 15.71 -4.88 -9.71
C TYR A 217 16.64 -3.99 -8.89
N ILE A 218 16.23 -2.74 -8.64
CA ILE A 218 16.97 -1.80 -7.80
C ILE A 218 17.06 -2.33 -6.37
N LYS A 219 15.96 -2.86 -5.83
CA LYS A 219 15.95 -3.51 -4.52
C LYS A 219 16.95 -4.68 -4.45
N ALA A 220 17.04 -5.50 -5.50
CA ALA A 220 18.00 -6.61 -5.55
C ALA A 220 19.47 -6.16 -5.55
N ILE A 221 19.77 -5.01 -6.16
CA ILE A 221 21.11 -4.39 -6.11
C ILE A 221 21.43 -3.99 -4.66
N LEU A 222 20.52 -3.26 -4.01
CA LEU A 222 20.67 -2.84 -2.61
C LEU A 222 20.81 -4.03 -1.65
N ASP A 223 20.02 -5.09 -1.86
CA ASP A 223 20.13 -6.34 -1.10
C ASP A 223 21.51 -7.01 -1.29
N SER A 224 22.08 -6.98 -2.50
CA SER A 224 23.41 -7.53 -2.76
C SER A 224 24.49 -6.72 -2.06
N TRP A 225 24.42 -5.39 -2.12
CA TRP A 225 25.38 -4.49 -1.49
C TRP A 225 25.35 -4.59 0.03
N LYS A 226 24.17 -4.65 0.62
CA LYS A 226 23.99 -4.90 2.05
C LYS A 226 24.64 -6.23 2.47
N LYS A 227 24.42 -7.30 1.71
CA LYS A 227 25.03 -8.63 1.99
C LYS A 227 26.55 -8.63 1.85
N LYS A 228 27.10 -7.80 0.96
CA LYS A 228 28.54 -7.68 0.72
C LYS A 228 29.22 -6.66 1.63
N GLY A 229 28.48 -5.97 2.50
CA GLY A 229 29.01 -4.93 3.37
C GLY A 229 29.52 -3.70 2.61
N ILE A 230 28.99 -3.43 1.42
CA ILE A 230 29.34 -2.25 0.62
C ILE A 230 28.66 -1.03 1.26
N ALA A 231 29.48 -0.07 1.71
CA ALA A 231 29.02 1.10 2.46
C ALA A 231 29.31 2.43 1.72
N THR A 232 30.01 2.40 0.59
CA THR A 232 30.40 3.60 -0.16
C THR A 232 30.13 3.45 -1.66
N VAL A 233 29.93 4.57 -2.34
CA VAL A 233 29.68 4.60 -3.80
C VAL A 233 30.87 4.04 -4.57
N GLU A 234 32.10 4.35 -4.16
CA GLU A 234 33.34 3.83 -4.79
C GLU A 234 33.43 2.30 -4.76
N GLN A 235 33.03 1.67 -3.65
CA GLN A 235 32.97 0.21 -3.55
C GLN A 235 31.88 -0.37 -4.48
N ALA A 236 30.75 0.31 -4.62
CA ALA A 236 29.66 -0.10 -5.50
C ALA A 236 29.97 0.09 -7.00
N GLU A 237 30.82 1.05 -7.35
CA GLU A 237 31.34 1.25 -8.71
C GLU A 237 32.29 0.13 -9.14
N ASN A 238 33.16 -0.31 -8.22
CA ASN A 238 34.13 -1.38 -8.46
C ASN A 238 33.47 -2.78 -8.52
N GLU A 239 32.21 -2.90 -8.14
CA GLU A 239 31.45 -4.14 -8.21
C GLU A 239 30.94 -4.41 -9.64
N LYS A 240 31.75 -5.15 -10.42
CA LYS A 240 31.36 -5.68 -11.75
C LYS A 240 30.34 -6.82 -11.61
N LYS A 241 29.39 -6.90 -12.57
CA LYS A 241 28.33 -7.94 -12.63
C LYS A 241 28.91 -9.36 -12.56
N VAL A 242 28.82 -10.03 -11.42
CA VAL A 242 28.84 -11.50 -11.37
C VAL A 242 27.52 -11.98 -11.95
N ARG A 243 27.49 -12.22 -13.27
CA ARG A 243 26.39 -12.97 -13.91
C ARG A 243 26.46 -14.41 -13.38
N THR A 244 25.63 -14.75 -12.42
CA THR A 244 25.38 -16.15 -12.06
C THR A 244 24.64 -16.83 -13.21
N THR A 245 25.40 -17.53 -14.05
CA THR A 245 24.89 -18.61 -14.91
C THR A 245 24.46 -19.79 -14.04
N SER A 246 23.25 -19.75 -13.48
CA SER A 246 22.57 -20.98 -13.04
C SER A 246 21.63 -21.45 -14.15
N LYS A 247 22.21 -22.18 -15.10
CA LYS A 247 21.49 -22.90 -16.15
C LYS A 247 20.54 -23.91 -15.49
N ARG A 248 19.26 -23.84 -15.88
CA ARG A 248 18.22 -24.83 -15.62
C ARG A 248 18.76 -26.26 -15.84
N VAL A 249 18.86 -27.06 -14.79
CA VAL A 249 18.89 -28.51 -14.91
C VAL A 249 17.45 -28.95 -15.18
N SER A 250 17.11 -29.07 -16.45
CA SER A 250 15.87 -29.70 -16.90
C SER A 250 15.95 -31.19 -16.57
N ARG A 251 15.13 -31.62 -15.61
CA ARG A 251 14.79 -33.03 -15.33
C ARG A 251 14.25 -33.68 -16.62
N LYS A 252 15.08 -34.48 -17.29
CA LYS A 252 14.60 -35.41 -18.31
C LYS A 252 14.01 -36.59 -17.54
N LYS A 253 12.70 -36.83 -17.70
CA LYS A 253 12.05 -38.07 -17.25
C LYS A 253 12.70 -39.23 -18.01
N GLU A 254 13.33 -40.15 -17.29
CA GLU A 254 13.49 -41.52 -17.76
C GLU A 254 12.09 -42.13 -17.86
N VAL A 255 11.68 -42.46 -19.08
CA VAL A 255 10.54 -43.34 -19.33
C VAL A 255 11.15 -44.74 -19.39
N ALA A 256 10.90 -45.54 -18.35
CA ALA A 256 11.14 -46.96 -18.39
C ALA A 256 10.29 -47.56 -19.52
N ASN A 257 10.97 -48.16 -20.50
CA ASN A 257 10.33 -48.92 -21.57
C ASN A 257 10.53 -50.41 -21.25
N ASP A 258 9.75 -50.91 -20.30
CA ASP A 258 9.54 -52.34 -20.11
C ASP A 258 8.24 -52.73 -20.83
N GLY A 259 8.35 -53.64 -21.80
CA GLY A 259 7.18 -54.32 -22.38
C GLY A 259 7.05 -54.25 -23.89
N PHE A 260 7.98 -54.89 -24.63
CA PHE A 260 7.62 -55.49 -25.91
C PHE A 260 7.30 -56.97 -25.67
N GLY A 261 6.02 -57.22 -25.32
CA GLY A 261 5.41 -58.54 -25.35
C GLY A 261 5.11 -58.93 -26.80
N GLY A 262 5.57 -60.12 -27.18
CA GLY A 262 5.61 -60.63 -28.54
C GLY A 262 4.25 -60.95 -29.16
N PHE A 263 4.24 -60.87 -30.49
CA PHE A 263 3.30 -61.54 -31.37
C PHE A 263 4.03 -61.77 -32.70
N GLU A 264 4.42 -63.02 -32.96
CA GLU A 264 4.35 -63.74 -34.25
C GLU A 264 5.31 -64.94 -34.25
N GLU A 265 4.78 -66.16 -34.15
CA GLU A 265 5.21 -67.29 -34.99
C GLU A 265 4.17 -68.43 -35.01
N PHE A 266 3.63 -68.63 -36.22
CA PHE A 266 3.07 -69.81 -36.90
C PHE A 266 2.84 -71.16 -36.17
N LEU A 267 1.57 -71.61 -36.22
CA LEU A 267 1.00 -72.87 -36.77
C LEU A 267 -0.23 -73.35 -35.97
#